data_AF-A0AAD5YB85-F1
#
_entry.id   AF-A0AAD5YB85-F1
#
_cell.length_a   1.000
_cell.length_b   1.000
_cell.length_c   1.000
_cell.angle_alpha   90.00
_cell.angle_beta   90.00
_cell.angle_gamma   90.00
#
_symmetry.space_group_name_H-M   'P 1'
#
loop_
_entity.id
_entity.type
_entity.pdbx_description
1 polymer ?
#
loop_
_entity_poly.entity_id
_entity_poly.type
_entity_poly.pdbx_seq_one_letter_code
_entity_poly.pdbx_strand_id
1 'polypeptide(L)'
;MEDDEQSTNTLPRWVELEYKHMRSLAGPDAQVHFTHLSQASSATLQSLFTDAENASPEPKEHLLAKASSHTHGVLELMKNNGIPVDRVCLLDPKAPQELSPEDGDGRFDCFLFGDFPTIVFNPKESVEMPFRYIAEAGQPKLPPGMREHLQQDLDQSFDFA
;
A
#
# COMPACT_ATOMS: atom_id res chain seq x y z
N MET A 1 -19.35 26.83 11.21
CA MET A 1 -19.90 25.51 10.90
C MET A 1 -18.71 24.59 10.98
N GLU A 2 -18.66 23.88 12.10
CA GLU A 2 -17.68 22.84 12.39
C GLU A 2 -17.90 21.72 11.37
N ASP A 3 -16.86 21.39 10.61
CA ASP A 3 -16.84 20.22 9.74
C ASP A 3 -16.10 19.13 10.51
N ASP A 4 -16.81 18.03 10.78
CA ASP A 4 -16.40 16.86 11.53
C ASP A 4 -15.14 16.18 10.95
N GLU A 5 -13.95 16.66 11.34
CA GLU A 5 -12.67 15.95 11.18
C GLU A 5 -12.41 14.96 12.34
N GLN A 6 -13.42 14.19 12.75
CA GLN A 6 -13.24 13.08 13.71
C GLN A 6 -13.41 11.71 13.05
N SER A 7 -12.87 11.55 11.85
CA SER A 7 -12.41 10.23 11.42
C SER A 7 -11.09 9.97 12.14
N THR A 8 -11.10 9.05 13.09
CA THR A 8 -9.95 8.65 13.91
C THR A 8 -8.65 8.60 13.09
N ASN A 9 -7.64 9.36 13.52
CA ASN A 9 -6.33 9.58 12.88
C ASN A 9 -5.42 8.33 12.77
N THR A 10 -5.99 7.14 12.67
CA THR A 10 -5.28 5.86 12.68
C THR A 10 -5.64 5.10 11.42
N LEU A 11 -4.62 4.68 10.67
CA LEU A 11 -4.80 3.82 9.50
C LEU A 11 -5.63 2.59 9.90
N PRO A 12 -6.64 2.21 9.10
CA PRO A 12 -7.37 0.99 9.34
C PRO A 12 -6.43 -0.21 9.38
N ARG A 13 -6.73 -1.16 10.26
CA ARG A 13 -5.90 -2.34 10.48
C ARG A 13 -5.67 -3.18 9.21
N TRP A 14 -6.62 -3.17 8.28
CA TRP A 14 -6.47 -3.85 6.99
C TRP A 14 -5.40 -3.20 6.11
N VAL A 15 -5.21 -1.87 6.17
CA VAL A 15 -4.15 -1.16 5.44
C VAL A 15 -2.78 -1.59 5.94
N GLU A 16 -2.64 -1.73 7.26
CA GLU A 16 -1.41 -2.22 7.88
C GLU A 16 -1.03 -3.63 7.42
N LEU A 17 -2.03 -4.52 7.32
CA LEU A 17 -1.83 -5.88 6.81
C LEU A 17 -1.41 -5.89 5.35
N GLU A 18 -1.99 -5.03 4.52
CA GLU A 18 -1.61 -4.89 3.11
C GLU A 18 -0.17 -4.42 2.98
N TYR A 19 0.23 -3.41 3.74
CA TYR A 19 1.58 -2.83 3.66
C TYR A 19 2.62 -3.87 4.08
N LYS A 20 2.30 -4.68 5.10
CA LYS A 20 3.13 -5.82 5.49
C LYS A 20 3.20 -6.87 4.37
N HIS A 21 2.08 -7.15 3.71
CA HIS A 21 2.05 -8.12 2.62
C HIS A 21 2.86 -7.64 1.40
N MET A 22 2.75 -6.38 1.00
CA MET A 22 3.58 -5.77 -0.05
C MET A 22 5.08 -5.93 0.22
N ARG A 23 5.51 -5.70 1.47
CA ARG A 23 6.91 -5.90 1.86
C ARG A 23 7.36 -7.35 1.71
N SER A 24 6.46 -8.31 1.95
CA SER A 24 6.76 -9.74 1.76
C SER A 24 6.86 -10.15 0.29
N LEU A 25 6.07 -9.53 -0.59
CA LEU A 25 6.09 -9.82 -2.02
C LEU A 25 7.26 -9.16 -2.75
N ALA A 26 7.68 -7.97 -2.33
CA ALA A 26 8.76 -7.23 -2.96
C ALA A 26 10.16 -7.86 -2.73
N GLY A 27 10.35 -8.62 -1.66
CA GLY A 27 11.63 -9.26 -1.33
C GLY A 27 12.63 -8.33 -0.61
N PRO A 28 13.76 -8.86 -0.08
CA PRO A 28 14.66 -8.12 0.82
C PRO A 28 15.49 -7.04 0.13
N ASP A 29 15.79 -7.25 -1.16
CA ASP A 29 16.61 -6.35 -1.96
C ASP A 29 15.81 -5.14 -2.45
N ALA A 30 14.49 -5.19 -2.32
CA ALA A 30 13.59 -4.11 -2.71
C ALA A 30 13.35 -3.10 -1.57
N GLN A 31 12.98 -1.88 -1.97
CA GLN A 31 12.54 -0.83 -1.05
C GLN A 31 11.15 -0.34 -1.45
N VAL A 32 10.26 -0.23 -0.47
CA VAL A 32 8.88 0.24 -0.66
C VAL A 32 8.73 1.59 0.02
N HIS A 33 8.34 2.60 -0.76
CA HIS A 33 8.12 3.96 -0.28
C HIS A 33 6.63 4.29 -0.29
N PHE A 34 6.06 4.55 0.88
CA PHE A 34 4.69 5.02 1.02
C PHE A 34 4.70 6.55 1.09
N THR A 35 4.08 7.21 0.11
CA THR A 35 4.05 8.68 0.00
C THR A 35 2.64 9.23 0.19
N HIS A 36 2.52 10.56 0.34
CA HIS A 36 1.21 11.23 0.46
C HIS A 36 0.41 10.80 1.71
N LEU A 37 1.12 10.42 2.78
CA LEU A 37 0.49 10.04 4.04
C LEU A 37 0.28 11.25 4.95
N SER A 38 -0.73 11.22 5.81
CA SER A 38 -0.84 12.19 6.90
C SER A 38 0.30 12.00 7.91
N GLN A 39 0.61 13.04 8.70
CA GLN A 39 1.66 12.95 9.72
C GLN A 39 1.41 11.82 10.72
N ALA A 40 0.17 11.67 11.18
CA ALA A 40 -0.23 10.60 12.09
C ALA A 40 -0.03 9.22 11.45
N SER A 41 -0.51 9.03 10.21
CA SER A 41 -0.37 7.78 9.47
C SER A 41 1.10 7.41 9.21
N SER A 42 1.92 8.39 8.83
CA SER A 42 3.34 8.19 8.58
C SER A 42 4.08 7.73 9.84
N ALA A 43 3.77 8.32 10.99
CA ALA A 43 4.36 7.95 12.28
C ALA A 43 3.95 6.54 12.73
N THR A 44 2.66 6.21 12.61
CA THR A 44 2.14 4.87 12.94
C THR A 44 2.83 3.80 12.11
N LEU A 45 2.93 4.00 10.78
CA LEU A 45 3.57 3.03 9.90
C LEU A 45 5.07 2.90 10.15
N GLN A 46 5.75 4.01 10.46
CA GLN A 46 7.18 3.96 10.75
C GLN A 46 7.47 3.17 12.02
N SER A 47 6.64 3.33 13.06
CA SER A 47 6.72 2.48 14.26
C SER A 47 6.43 1.02 13.91
N LEU A 48 5.34 0.75 13.19
CA LEU A 48 4.93 -0.60 12.80
C LEU A 48 6.03 -1.34 12.02
N PHE A 49 6.74 -0.65 11.13
CA PHE A 49 7.82 -1.23 10.35
C PHE A 49 9.07 -1.49 11.19
N THR A 50 9.42 -0.55 12.07
CA THR A 50 10.55 -0.67 13.01
C THR A 50 10.33 -1.79 14.02
N ASP A 51 9.11 -1.92 14.56
CA ASP A 51 8.73 -2.98 15.48
C ASP A 51 8.77 -4.35 14.80
N ALA A 52 8.34 -4.44 13.53
CA ALA A 52 8.46 -5.67 12.75
C ALA A 52 9.92 -6.08 12.49
N GLU A 53 10.84 -5.12 12.34
CA GLU A 53 12.28 -5.37 12.20
C GLU A 53 12.91 -5.80 13.54
N ASN A 54 12.44 -5.26 14.67
CA ASN A 54 12.99 -5.54 16.00
C ASN A 54 12.38 -6.75 16.72
N ALA A 55 11.14 -7.14 16.40
CA ALA A 55 10.40 -8.21 17.09
C ALA A 55 10.85 -9.64 16.75
N SER A 56 11.84 -9.81 15.86
CA SER A 56 12.33 -11.14 15.45
C SER A 56 13.78 -11.38 15.89
N PRO A 57 14.02 -11.91 17.10
CA PRO A 57 15.35 -12.34 17.55
C PRO A 57 15.72 -13.77 17.07
N GLU A 58 14.87 -14.45 16.30
CA GLU A 58 15.16 -15.78 15.74
C GLU A 58 15.52 -15.68 14.24
N PRO A 59 16.50 -16.46 13.73
CA PRO A 59 16.86 -16.51 12.32
C PRO A 59 15.81 -17.30 11.55
N LYS A 60 14.61 -16.73 11.37
CA LYS A 60 13.66 -17.22 10.38
C LYS A 60 13.84 -16.34 9.15
N GLU A 61 14.62 -16.88 8.22
CA GLU A 61 14.69 -16.47 6.82
C GLU A 61 13.32 -16.00 6.36
N HIS A 62 13.15 -14.71 6.07
CA HIS A 62 12.20 -14.14 5.10
C HIS A 62 12.43 -12.62 5.12
N LEU A 63 13.40 -12.10 4.37
CA LEU A 63 13.18 -11.65 2.98
C LEU A 63 12.20 -10.46 2.85
N LEU A 64 11.90 -9.71 3.92
CA LEU A 64 11.01 -8.54 3.86
C LEU A 64 11.72 -7.30 3.28
N ALA A 65 11.04 -6.58 2.39
CA ALA A 65 11.53 -5.33 1.84
C ALA A 65 11.67 -4.23 2.91
N LYS A 66 12.65 -3.35 2.71
CA LYS A 66 12.78 -2.12 3.50
C LYS A 66 11.60 -1.21 3.20
N ALA A 67 10.95 -0.67 4.22
CA ALA A 67 9.80 0.21 4.06
C ALA A 67 10.05 1.59 4.64
N SER A 68 9.57 2.63 3.97
CA SER A 68 9.66 4.01 4.46
C SER A 68 8.38 4.77 4.18
N SER A 69 7.87 5.46 5.19
CA SER A 69 6.70 6.34 5.09
C SER A 69 7.13 7.80 4.94
N HIS A 70 6.42 8.54 4.09
CA HIS A 70 6.69 9.93 3.75
C HIS A 70 5.39 10.71 3.71
N THR A 71 5.39 11.92 4.29
CA THR A 71 4.25 12.86 4.22
C THR A 71 4.22 13.63 2.91
N HIS A 72 5.38 13.85 2.29
CA HIS A 72 5.53 14.60 1.06
C HIS A 72 5.03 13.78 -0.14
N GLY A 73 4.67 14.48 -1.22
CA GLY A 73 4.25 13.86 -2.46
C GLY A 73 5.41 13.13 -3.17
N VAL A 74 5.06 12.16 -4.01
CA VAL A 74 6.03 11.33 -4.73
C VAL A 74 7.01 12.10 -5.61
N LEU A 75 6.57 13.21 -6.24
CA LEU A 75 7.42 14.08 -7.05
C LEU A 75 8.52 14.76 -6.23
N GLU A 76 8.24 15.11 -4.98
CA GLU A 76 9.21 15.72 -4.08
C GLU A 76 10.21 14.68 -3.57
N LEU A 77 9.72 13.48 -3.24
CA LEU A 77 10.57 12.35 -2.88
C LEU A 77 11.56 12.00 -4.00
N MET A 78 11.10 11.97 -5.26
CA MET A 78 11.94 11.70 -6.43
C MET A 78 13.04 12.74 -6.60
N LYS A 79 12.70 14.03 -6.45
CA LYS A 79 13.68 15.12 -6.51
C LYS A 79 14.74 14.99 -5.41
N ASN A 80 14.31 14.68 -4.19
CA ASN A 80 15.23 14.51 -3.05
C ASN A 80 16.16 13.31 -3.22
N ASN A 81 15.68 12.24 -3.86
CA ASN A 81 16.49 11.06 -4.18
C ASN A 81 17.31 11.20 -5.47
N GLY A 82 17.18 12.33 -6.19
CA GLY A 82 17.89 12.57 -7.44
C GLY A 82 17.45 11.69 -8.61
N ILE A 83 16.22 11.14 -8.57
CA ILE A 83 15.68 10.28 -9.61
C ILE A 83 14.99 11.17 -10.67
N PRO A 84 15.47 11.19 -11.92
CA PRO A 84 14.78 11.91 -12.98
C PRO A 84 13.46 11.22 -13.31
N VAL A 85 12.39 12.01 -13.53
CA VAL A 85 11.05 11.50 -13.85
C VAL A 85 11.00 10.60 -15.09
N ASP A 86 11.97 10.71 -15.99
CA ASP A 86 12.10 9.84 -17.19
C ASP A 86 12.47 8.39 -16.83
N ARG A 87 13.11 8.17 -15.67
CA ARG A 87 13.47 6.85 -15.15
C ARG A 87 12.43 6.28 -14.19
N VAL A 88 11.22 6.84 -14.21
CA VAL A 88 10.09 6.40 -13.38
C VAL A 88 9.06 5.74 -14.28
N CYS A 89 8.70 4.49 -13.98
CA CYS A 89 7.62 3.79 -14.65
C CYS A 89 6.32 3.98 -13.86
N LEU A 90 5.33 4.66 -14.44
CA LEU A 90 3.98 4.76 -13.86
C LEU A 90 3.15 3.55 -14.31
N LEU A 91 2.65 2.77 -13.36
CA LEU A 91 1.77 1.64 -13.62
C LEU A 91 0.32 2.12 -13.77
N ASP A 92 -0.02 2.60 -14.97
CA ASP A 92 -1.35 3.09 -15.35
C ASP A 92 -2.14 1.99 -16.13
N PRO A 93 -3.37 1.65 -15.74
CA PRO A 93 -4.19 0.63 -16.41
C PRO A 93 -4.64 1.05 -17.82
N LYS A 94 -4.68 2.35 -18.08
CA LYS A 94 -5.04 2.95 -19.37
C LYS A 94 -3.80 3.15 -20.23
N ALA A 95 -2.62 2.76 -19.73
CA ALA A 95 -1.41 2.78 -20.54
C ALA A 95 -1.60 1.86 -21.76
N PRO A 96 -1.22 2.31 -22.96
CA PRO A 96 -1.31 1.50 -24.16
C PRO A 96 -0.29 0.37 -24.20
N GLN A 97 0.72 0.39 -23.32
CA GLN A 97 1.81 -0.57 -23.28
C GLN A 97 1.77 -1.35 -21.95
N GLU A 98 1.78 -2.67 -22.05
CA GLU A 98 1.89 -3.56 -20.90
C GLU A 98 3.34 -3.65 -20.40
N LEU A 99 3.51 -3.83 -19.09
CA LEU A 99 4.83 -4.05 -18.50
C LEU A 99 5.35 -5.43 -18.92
N SER A 100 6.57 -5.47 -19.45
CA SER A 100 7.23 -6.69 -19.90
C SER A 100 8.53 -6.94 -19.12
N PRO A 101 9.05 -8.18 -19.07
CA PRO A 101 10.35 -8.45 -18.49
C PRO A 101 11.51 -7.66 -19.14
N GLU A 102 11.33 -7.22 -20.39
CA GLU A 102 12.30 -6.42 -21.13
C GLU A 102 12.44 -4.99 -20.56
N ASP A 103 11.41 -4.48 -19.87
CA ASP A 103 11.48 -3.20 -19.16
C ASP A 103 12.35 -3.27 -17.88
N GLY A 104 12.83 -4.47 -17.52
CA GLY A 104 13.83 -4.71 -16.49
C GLY A 104 15.28 -4.49 -16.94
N ASP A 105 15.51 -3.88 -18.11
CA ASP A 105 16.83 -3.54 -18.67
C ASP A 105 17.61 -2.46 -17.90
N GLY A 106 16.99 -1.88 -16.86
CA GLY A 106 17.58 -0.82 -16.02
C GLY A 106 17.31 0.60 -16.52
N ARG A 107 16.38 0.78 -17.47
CA ARG A 107 15.89 2.11 -17.87
C ARG A 107 15.09 2.80 -16.77
N PHE A 108 14.38 2.03 -15.95
CA PHE A 108 13.59 2.52 -14.83
C PHE A 108 14.26 2.21 -13.50
N ASP A 109 14.36 3.22 -12.62
CA ASP A 109 14.86 3.05 -11.26
C ASP A 109 13.74 2.74 -10.26
N CYS A 110 12.51 3.18 -10.55
CA CYS A 110 11.37 2.95 -9.68
C CYS A 110 10.05 2.79 -10.42
N PHE A 111 9.15 2.05 -9.79
CA PHE A 111 7.79 1.80 -10.25
C PHE A 111 6.81 2.52 -9.33
N LEU A 112 5.91 3.30 -9.93
CA LEU A 112 4.91 4.09 -9.23
C LEU A 112 3.54 3.45 -9.36
N PHE A 113 2.89 3.24 -8.21
CA PHE A 113 1.53 2.73 -8.09
C PHE A 113 0.62 3.90 -7.69
N GLY A 114 -0.36 4.24 -8.53
CA GLY A 114 -1.20 5.43 -8.34
C GLY A 114 -2.71 5.19 -8.35
N ASP A 115 -3.17 3.94 -8.35
CA ASP A 115 -4.59 3.61 -8.50
C ASP A 115 -5.23 3.10 -7.21
N PHE A 116 -6.45 3.58 -6.96
CA PHE A 116 -7.32 3.14 -5.87
C PHE A 116 -8.49 2.30 -6.43
N PRO A 117 -8.34 0.99 -6.68
CA PRO A 117 -9.45 0.18 -7.15
C PRO A 117 -10.52 -0.05 -6.07
N THR A 118 -11.78 0.06 -6.45
CA THR A 118 -12.91 -0.28 -5.58
C THR A 118 -13.20 -1.79 -5.62
N ILE A 119 -13.10 -2.47 -4.47
CA ILE A 119 -13.60 -3.85 -4.32
C ILE A 119 -15.07 -3.78 -3.93
N VAL A 120 -15.93 -4.43 -4.73
CA VAL A 120 -17.36 -4.56 -4.45
C VAL A 120 -17.62 -5.91 -3.80
N PHE A 121 -18.08 -5.91 -2.55
CA PHE A 121 -18.45 -7.12 -1.81
C PHE A 121 -19.88 -7.56 -2.14
N ASN A 122 -20.81 -6.60 -2.26
CA ASN A 122 -22.21 -6.78 -2.61
C ASN A 122 -22.74 -5.50 -3.32
N PRO A 123 -23.93 -5.51 -3.94
CA PRO A 123 -24.49 -4.31 -4.60
C PRO A 123 -24.65 -3.06 -3.72
N LYS A 124 -24.55 -3.21 -2.39
CA LYS A 124 -24.63 -2.13 -1.40
C LYS A 124 -23.35 -1.94 -0.59
N GLU A 125 -22.34 -2.78 -0.80
CA GLU A 125 -21.12 -2.80 0.00
C GLU A 125 -19.91 -2.79 -0.92
N SER A 126 -19.16 -1.69 -0.87
CA SER A 126 -17.94 -1.50 -1.65
C SER A 126 -16.92 -0.74 -0.82
N VAL A 127 -15.66 -1.14 -0.91
CA VAL A 127 -14.54 -0.47 -0.26
C VAL A 127 -13.55 -0.05 -1.33
N GLU A 128 -13.16 1.23 -1.31
CA GLU A 128 -12.04 1.72 -2.11
C GLU A 128 -10.74 1.21 -1.52
N MET A 129 -10.12 0.29 -2.23
CA MET A 129 -8.82 -0.24 -1.85
C MET A 129 -7.74 0.64 -2.51
N PRO A 130 -6.70 1.04 -1.78
CA PRO A 130 -5.58 1.79 -2.33
C PRO A 130 -4.66 0.99 -3.26
N PHE A 131 -4.96 -0.29 -3.53
CA PHE A 131 -4.11 -1.16 -4.37
C PHE A 131 -4.92 -2.19 -5.17
N ARG A 132 -4.38 -2.59 -6.34
CA ARG A 132 -4.92 -3.64 -7.19
C ARG A 132 -4.52 -5.04 -6.71
N TYR A 133 -5.48 -5.95 -6.78
CA TYR A 133 -5.30 -7.35 -6.43
C TYR A 133 -5.30 -8.24 -7.67
N ILE A 134 -4.42 -9.23 -7.67
CA ILE A 134 -4.45 -10.30 -8.66
C ILE A 134 -5.68 -11.17 -8.36
N ALA A 135 -6.51 -11.42 -9.36
CA ALA A 135 -7.64 -12.32 -9.23
C ALA A 135 -7.21 -13.78 -9.48
N GLU A 136 -7.42 -14.65 -8.49
CA GLU A 136 -7.21 -16.09 -8.61
C GLU A 136 -8.60 -16.76 -8.56
N ALA A 137 -8.97 -17.49 -9.61
CA ALA A 137 -10.29 -18.11 -9.76
C ALA A 137 -11.49 -17.13 -9.61
N GLY A 138 -11.31 -15.87 -10.03
CA GLY A 138 -12.35 -14.82 -9.95
C GLY A 138 -12.49 -14.14 -8.59
N GLN A 139 -11.61 -14.45 -7.62
CA GLN A 139 -11.57 -13.79 -6.31
C GLN A 139 -10.24 -13.03 -6.14
N PRO A 140 -10.26 -11.82 -5.56
CA PRO A 140 -9.01 -11.09 -5.27
C PRO A 140 -8.18 -11.87 -4.25
N LYS A 141 -6.88 -12.00 -4.52
CA LYS A 141 -5.93 -12.64 -3.61
C LYS A 141 -5.58 -11.67 -2.48
N LEU A 142 -6.38 -11.69 -1.42
CA LEU A 142 -6.20 -10.85 -0.24
C LEU A 142 -5.21 -11.49 0.75
N PRO A 143 -4.44 -10.70 1.50
CA PRO A 143 -3.69 -11.19 2.65
C PRO A 143 -4.62 -11.90 3.67
N PRO A 144 -4.13 -12.93 4.38
CA PRO A 144 -4.92 -13.61 5.40
C PRO A 144 -5.39 -12.63 6.47
N GLY A 145 -6.68 -12.68 6.84
CA GLY A 145 -7.30 -11.79 7.82
C GLY A 145 -7.78 -10.44 7.27
N MET A 146 -7.41 -10.07 6.04
CA MET A 146 -7.87 -8.81 5.44
C MET A 146 -9.38 -8.78 5.21
N ARG A 147 -9.95 -9.90 4.74
CA ARG A 147 -11.38 -9.98 4.43
C ARG A 147 -12.24 -9.81 5.68
N GLU A 148 -11.84 -10.42 6.80
CA GLU A 148 -12.54 -10.27 8.07
C GLU A 148 -12.48 -8.82 8.58
N HIS A 149 -11.32 -8.16 8.48
CA HIS A 149 -11.20 -6.76 8.89
C HIS A 149 -12.02 -5.81 8.02
N LEU A 150 -12.06 -6.03 6.69
CA LEU A 150 -12.91 -5.23 5.80
C LEU A 150 -14.40 -5.42 6.11
N GLN A 151 -14.83 -6.65 6.43
CA GLN A 151 -16.21 -6.91 6.82
C GLN A 151 -16.57 -6.27 8.17
N GLN A 152 -15.67 -6.30 9.15
CA GLN A 152 -15.87 -5.64 10.45
C GLN A 152 -15.99 -4.13 10.32
N ASP A 153 -15.15 -3.51 9.48
CA ASP A 153 -15.15 -2.06 9.23
C ASP A 153 -16.44 -1.61 8.52
N LEU A 154 -16.92 -2.42 7.57
CA LEU A 154 -18.22 -2.23 6.92
C LEU A 154 -19.37 -2.34 7.93
N ASP A 155 -19.41 -3.40 8.75
CA ASP A 155 -20.48 -3.63 9.74
C ASP A 155 -20.53 -2.52 10.80
N GLN A 156 -19.37 -2.05 11.28
CA GLN A 156 -19.29 -0.90 12.20
C GLN A 156 -19.78 0.41 11.57
N SER A 157 -19.62 0.59 10.26
CA SER A 157 -20.08 1.80 9.57
C SER A 157 -21.61 1.86 9.44
N PHE A 158 -22.32 0.74 9.58
CA PHE A 158 -23.79 0.68 9.49
C PHE A 158 -24.53 0.83 10.84
N ASP A 159 -23.83 0.85 11.98
CA ASP A 159 -24.44 0.93 13.32
C ASP A 159 -24.72 2.38 13.79
N PHE A 160 -24.58 3.39 12.92
CA PHE A 160 -24.92 4.80 13.20
C PHE A 160 -26.28 5.22 12.63
N ALA A 161 -27.33 4.42 12.84
CA ALA A 161 -28.71 4.76 12.46
C ALA A 161 -29.68 4.71 13.66
#